data_AF-A0AAZ3RYA0-F1
#
_entry.id   AF-A0AAZ3RYA0-F1
#
_cell.length_a   1.000
_cell.length_b   1.000
_cell.length_c   1.000
_cell.angle_alpha   90.00
_cell.angle_beta   90.00
_cell.angle_gamma   90.00
#
_symmetry.space_group_name_H-M   'P 1'
#
loop_
_entity.id
_entity.type
_entity.pdbx_description
1 polymer ?
#
loop_
_entity_poly.entity_id
_entity_poly.type
_entity_poly.pdbx_seq_one_letter_code
_entity_poly.pdbx_strand_id
1 'polypeptide(L)' 'MMDGAKYKDILEGNLFQSSRDLRLGRRFTFQQDNDTKHTAKATLEWFKWKHLNVLEWPSQAQTSIQLRICGMT' A
#
# COMPACT_ATOMS: atom_id res chain seq x y z
N MET A 1 -9.59 6.28 -15.91
CA MET A 1 -9.14 4.93 -15.51
C MET A 1 -7.93 5.10 -14.60
N MET A 2 -7.91 4.41 -13.46
CA MET A 2 -6.75 4.37 -12.58
C MET A 2 -5.74 3.40 -13.18
N ASP A 3 -4.50 3.84 -13.40
CA ASP A 3 -3.40 2.99 -13.81
C ASP A 3 -2.37 2.85 -12.68
N GLY A 4 -1.44 1.91 -12.80
CA GLY A 4 -0.43 1.67 -11.77
C GLY A 4 0.50 2.88 -11.52
N ALA A 5 0.67 3.79 -12.49
CA ALA A 5 1.48 4.99 -12.30
C ALA A 5 0.78 6.00 -11.38
N LYS A 6 -0.48 6.32 -11.69
CA LYS A 6 -1.32 7.19 -10.84
C LYS A 6 -1.50 6.65 -9.43
N TYR A 7 -1.59 5.33 -9.30
CA TYR A 7 -1.66 4.70 -7.98
C TYR A 7 -0.40 4.92 -7.16
N LYS A 8 0.78 4.78 -7.76
CA LYS A 8 2.05 5.11 -7.08
C LYS A 8 2.12 6.57 -6.65
N ASP A 9 1.73 7.50 -7.50
CA ASP A 9 1.78 8.94 -7.18
C ASP A 9 0.89 9.27 -5.95
N ILE A 10 -0.29 8.66 -5.89
CA ILE A 10 -1.21 8.80 -4.74
C ILE A 10 -0.63 8.19 -3.47
N LEU A 11 0.01 7.02 -3.56
CA LEU A 11 0.67 6.40 -2.42
C LEU A 11 1.87 7.23 -1.96
N GLU A 12 2.68 7.74 -2.86
CA GLU A 12 3.85 8.55 -2.49
C GLU A 12 3.47 9.84 -1.76
N GLY A 13 2.38 10.50 -2.20
CA GLY A 13 1.88 11.71 -1.56
C GLY A 13 1.23 11.45 -0.19
N ASN A 14 0.46 10.37 -0.04
CA ASN A 14 -0.38 10.17 1.15
C ASN A 14 0.18 9.16 2.16
N LEU A 15 0.82 8.08 1.71
CA LEU A 15 1.18 6.94 2.58
C LEU A 15 2.19 7.33 3.65
N PHE A 16 3.27 8.01 3.25
CA PHE A 16 4.34 8.42 4.16
C PHE A 16 3.91 9.57 5.07
N GLN A 17 3.04 10.45 4.60
CA GLN A 17 2.49 11.51 5.44
C GLN A 17 1.56 10.90 6.50
N SER A 18 0.66 10.00 6.09
CA SER A 18 -0.26 9.31 6.99
C SER A 18 0.48 8.48 8.04
N SER A 19 1.60 7.81 7.70
CA SER A 19 2.37 7.04 8.68
C SER A 19 3.06 7.93 9.73
N ARG A 20 3.45 9.16 9.35
CA ARG A 20 3.98 10.17 10.28
C ARG A 20 2.88 10.71 11.18
N ASP A 21 1.72 11.05 10.60
CA ASP A 21 0.59 11.61 11.34
C ASP A 21 0.04 10.60 12.37
N LEU A 22 0.03 9.32 12.00
CA LEU A 22 -0.36 8.20 12.87
C LEU A 22 0.76 7.75 13.83
N ARG A 23 1.95 8.37 13.78
CA ARG A 23 3.11 8.06 14.64
C ARG A 23 3.51 6.58 14.61
N LEU A 24 3.38 5.92 13.46
CA LEU A 24 3.67 4.48 13.30
C LEU A 24 5.18 4.17 13.25
N GLY A 25 6.01 5.20 13.27
CA GLY A 25 7.46 5.07 13.12
C GLY A 25 7.88 4.67 11.72
N ARG A 26 9.16 4.29 11.57
CA ARG A 26 9.74 3.91 10.27
C ARG A 26 9.33 2.51 9.81
N ARG A 27 8.73 1.71 10.70
CA ARG A 27 8.38 0.31 10.49
C ARG A 27 6.87 0.15 10.61
N PHE A 28 6.16 0.52 9.56
CA PHE A 28 4.73 0.26 9.44
C PHE A 28 4.48 -0.80 8.36
N THR A 29 3.33 -1.47 8.47
CA THR A 29 2.85 -2.42 7.47
C THR A 29 1.72 -1.78 6.69
N PHE A 30 1.83 -1.82 5.37
CA PHE A 30 0.81 -1.36 4.44
C PHE A 30 -0.04 -2.55 3.97
N GLN A 31 -1.34 -2.37 3.91
CA GLN A 31 -2.29 -3.37 3.43
C GLN A 31 -3.14 -2.76 2.32
N GLN A 32 -3.22 -3.48 1.19
CA GLN A 32 -4.04 -3.13 0.02
C GLN A 32 -4.79 -4.37 -0.47
N ASP A 33 -5.85 -4.15 -1.26
CA ASP A 33 -6.54 -5.24 -1.95
C ASP A 33 -5.71 -5.82 -3.11
N ASN A 34 -6.15 -6.97 -3.62
CA ASN A 34 -5.52 -7.65 -4.76
C ASN A 34 -6.09 -7.20 -6.12
N ASP A 35 -6.68 -6.00 -6.23
CA ASP A 35 -7.15 -5.52 -7.53
C ASP A 35 -5.97 -5.43 -8.51
N THR A 36 -6.17 -5.89 -9.74
CA THR A 36 -5.22 -5.84 -10.85
C THR A 36 -4.51 -4.49 -11.02
N LYS A 37 -5.17 -3.38 -10.68
CA LYS A 37 -4.56 -2.04 -10.71
C LYS A 37 -3.53 -1.79 -9.59
N HIS A 38 -3.71 -2.40 -8.42
CA HIS A 38 -2.83 -2.28 -7.24
C HIS A 38 -1.73 -3.34 -7.22
N THR A 39 -1.94 -4.46 -7.94
CA THR A 39 -0.97 -5.55 -8.12
C THR A 39 -0.15 -5.44 -9.41
N ALA A 40 -0.28 -4.32 -10.13
CA ALA A 40 0.52 -4.04 -11.31
C ALA A 40 2.03 -4.14 -11.00
N LYS A 41 2.80 -4.75 -11.91
CA LYS A 41 4.25 -5.00 -11.72
C LYS A 41 5.01 -3.75 -11.29
N ALA A 42 4.73 -2.61 -11.91
CA ALA A 42 5.38 -1.34 -11.58
C ALA A 42 5.13 -0.88 -10.14
N THR A 43 3.94 -1.16 -9.59
CA THR A 43 3.59 -0.86 -8.20
C THR A 43 4.34 -1.79 -7.24
N LEU A 44 4.41 -3.09 -7.57
CA LEU A 44 5.14 -4.08 -6.77
C LEU A 44 6.64 -3.80 -6.73
N GLU A 45 7.23 -3.39 -7.85
CA GLU A 45 8.64 -2.97 -7.92
C GLU A 45 8.89 -1.70 -7.10
N TRP A 46 7.96 -0.74 -7.12
CA TRP A 46 8.06 0.46 -6.30
C TRP A 46 8.00 0.16 -4.80
N PHE A 47 7.14 -0.77 -4.35
CA PHE A 47 7.13 -1.22 -2.94
C PHE A 47 8.48 -1.80 -2.51
N LYS A 48 9.10 -2.62 -3.37
CA LYS A 48 10.43 -3.18 -3.11
C LYS A 48 11.49 -2.09 -3.01
N TRP A 49 11.48 -1.12 -3.93
CA TRP A 49 12.44 0.00 -3.92
C TRP A 49 12.29 0.90 -2.69
N LYS A 50 11.06 1.13 -2.23
CA LYS A 50 10.77 1.92 -1.02
C LYS A 50 10.95 1.13 0.28
N HIS A 51 11.29 -0.16 0.21
CA HIS A 51 11.37 -1.08 1.36
C HIS A 51 10.08 -1.07 2.20
N LEU A 52 8.92 -1.03 1.53
CA LEU A 52 7.62 -1.05 2.19
C LEU A 52 7.23 -2.49 2.54
N ASN A 53 6.84 -2.72 3.79
CA ASN A 53 6.25 -3.97 4.21
C ASN A 53 4.79 -3.99 3.76
N VAL A 54 4.49 -4.71 2.68
CA VAL A 54 3.11 -4.90 2.19
C VAL A 54 2.60 -6.25 2.66
N LEU A 55 1.48 -6.26 3.37
CA LEU A 55 0.85 -7.49 3.83
C LEU A 55 0.18 -8.21 2.66
N GLU A 56 0.43 -9.52 2.53
CA GLU A 56 -0.26 -10.36 1.56
C GLU A 56 -1.75 -10.48 1.94
N TRP A 57 -2.63 -10.14 1.01
CA TRP A 57 -4.08 -10.25 1.20
C TRP A 57 -4.57 -11.59 0.64
N PRO A 58 -5.42 -12.34 1.36
CA PRO A 58 -5.97 -13.60 0.84
C PRO A 58 -6.90 -13.34 -0.35
N SER A 59 -6.71 -14.09 -1.44
CA SER A 59 -7.41 -13.92 -2.72
C SER A 59 -8.94 -14.07 -2.65
N GLN A 60 -9.48 -14.67 -1.57
CA GLN A 60 -10.91 -14.94 -1.40
C GLN A 60 -11.71 -13.77 -0.80
N ALA A 61 -11.05 -12.77 -0.21
CA ALA A 61 -11.74 -11.60 0.33
C ALA A 61 -11.93 -10.55 -0.78
N GLN A 62 -12.83 -10.84 -1.72
CA GLN A 62 -13.14 -10.00 -2.89
C GLN A 62 -13.97 -8.75 -2.55
N THR A 63 -14.32 -8.57 -1.28
CA THR A 63 -15.30 -7.56 -0.86
C THR A 63 -14.87 -6.87 0.43
N SER A 64 -13.87 -5.99 0.36
CA SER A 64 -13.78 -4.84 1.26
C SER A 64 -12.71 -3.86 0.78
N ILE A 65 -13.15 -2.63 0.50
CA ILE A 65 -12.32 -1.48 0.16
C ILE A 65 -11.68 -0.97 1.46
N GLN A 66 -10.50 -1.47 1.79
CA GLN A 66 -9.74 -0.99 2.95
C GLN A 66 -8.27 -0.88 2.57
N LEU A 67 -7.81 0.34 2.31
CA LEU A 67 -6.39 0.69 2.42
C LEU A 67 -6.12 0.91 3.91
N ARG A 68 -5.21 0.13 4.48
CA ARG A 68 -4.87 0.24 5.91
C ARG A 68 -3.38 0.39 6.11
N ILE A 69 -3.03 1.31 6.99
CA ILE A 69 -1.67 1.46 7.50
C ILE A 69 -1.70 0.99 8.95
N CYS A 70 -1.01 -0.12 9.23
CA CYS A 70 -0.91 -0.70 10.56
C CYS A 70 0.46 -0.38 11.16
N GLY A 71 0.48 0.08 12.41
CA GLY A 71 1.71 0.14 13.20
C GLY A 71 2.15 -1.25 13.62
N MET A 72 3.45 -1.53 13.56
CA MET A 72 4.03 -2.67 14.26
C MET A 72 4.41 -2.18 15.67
N THR A 73 3.49 -2.32 16.63
CA THR A 73 3.80 -2.23 18.07
C THR A 73 4.39 -3.54 18.56
#